data_AF-A0AAW1TJJ1-F1
#
_entry.id   AF-A0AAW1TJJ1-F1
#
_cell.length_a   1.000
_cell.length_b   1.000
_cell.length_c   1.000
_cell.angle_alpha   90.00
_cell.angle_beta   90.00
_cell.angle_gamma   90.00
#
_symmetry.space_group_name_H-M   'P 1'
#
loop_
_entity.id
_entity.type
_entity.pdbx_description
1 polymer ?
#
loop_
_entity_poly.entity_id
_entity_poly.type
_entity_poly.pdbx_seq_one_letter_code
_entity_poly.pdbx_strand_id
1 'polypeptide(L)'
;MAGPKPDLRAGPKVWGPAPAWGKPKDGTDSDDEELKLKEGEEECSICFAAAAKIQLKPCKHLSCLGCVHRLRAANIFKPDAGIKCPFCRQFVGGYEALEGDAEAKQLLREANKSARAATAARDPVHQPSQQQSVANAHAPEGVARQQQSPDVDWDCGYCRNTNRAFRSECNKCGRPKAEAKRGPVQLPAATSGGHPTIGGRTVDLMSANHIQILQFVTQKLHPGLNRAFQEAGTPYNDIGAQPQVSGDTESAVKAFSNNGQARILRVIKALVENDHIPGLVTHWFGNYGLQDLMDASHILRLAANRLRTQ
;
A
#
# COMPACT_ATOMS: atom_id res chain seq x y z
N MET A 1 57.27 42.30 8.82
CA MET A 1 56.71 41.47 7.73
C MET A 1 55.25 41.86 7.57
N ALA A 2 54.94 42.65 6.55
CA ALA A 2 53.60 43.14 6.26
C ALA A 2 53.21 42.65 4.86
N GLY A 3 52.20 41.78 4.80
CA GLY A 3 51.69 41.23 3.54
C GLY A 3 50.84 42.25 2.75
N PRO A 4 50.73 42.11 1.43
CA PRO A 4 50.03 43.07 0.58
C PRO A 4 48.50 42.96 0.72
N LYS A 5 47.82 44.10 0.64
CA LYS A 5 46.35 44.23 0.70
C LYS A 5 45.69 43.84 -0.64
N PRO A 6 44.49 43.24 -0.63
CA PRO A 6 43.78 42.87 -1.85
C PRO A 6 43.09 44.07 -2.54
N ASP A 7 43.11 44.06 -3.87
CA ASP A 7 42.56 45.07 -4.78
C ASP A 7 41.02 44.98 -4.88
N LEU A 8 40.34 46.12 -4.74
CA LEU A 8 38.88 46.30 -4.71
C LEU A 8 38.32 46.73 -6.09
N ARG A 9 38.73 46.06 -7.17
CA ARG A 9 38.18 46.29 -8.51
C ARG A 9 37.83 45.00 -9.25
N ALA A 10 36.72 44.38 -8.86
CA ALA A 10 36.01 43.42 -9.71
C ALA A 10 34.50 43.59 -9.52
N GLY A 11 33.82 44.15 -10.53
CA GLY A 11 32.36 44.26 -10.58
C GLY A 11 31.67 42.89 -10.74
N PRO A 12 30.33 42.83 -10.56
CA PRO A 12 29.60 41.57 -10.50
C PRO A 12 29.55 40.86 -11.86
N LYS A 13 29.90 39.57 -11.87
CA LYS A 13 29.79 38.69 -13.05
C LYS A 13 28.32 38.43 -13.37
N VAL A 14 27.85 39.00 -14.48
CA VAL A 14 26.58 38.66 -15.12
C VAL A 14 26.71 37.26 -15.74
N TRP A 15 25.81 36.35 -15.37
CA TRP A 15 25.72 35.03 -15.98
C TRP A 15 25.03 35.14 -17.35
N GLY A 16 25.76 34.86 -18.42
CA GLY A 16 25.20 34.65 -19.76
C GLY A 16 24.64 33.23 -19.93
N PRO A 17 23.78 32.97 -20.93
CA PRO A 17 23.08 31.70 -21.08
C PRO A 17 24.02 30.57 -21.52
N ALA A 18 23.89 29.40 -20.89
CA ALA A 18 24.63 28.19 -21.24
C ALA A 18 24.14 27.60 -22.59
N PRO A 19 25.03 27.07 -23.44
CA PRO A 19 24.64 26.49 -24.71
C PRO A 19 24.03 25.09 -24.54
N ALA A 20 22.96 24.86 -25.30
CA ALA A 20 22.22 23.61 -25.40
C ALA A 20 22.98 22.60 -26.28
N TRP A 21 23.29 21.43 -25.73
CA TRP A 21 23.66 20.15 -26.37
C TRP A 21 24.91 20.15 -27.30
N GLY A 22 25.76 19.14 -27.09
CA GLY A 22 27.12 19.03 -27.64
C GLY A 22 27.25 19.01 -29.15
N LYS A 23 28.41 19.49 -29.63
CA LYS A 23 28.81 19.52 -31.04
C LYS A 23 29.08 18.11 -31.59
N PRO A 24 28.78 17.84 -32.88
CA PRO A 24 29.26 16.63 -33.56
C PRO A 24 30.75 16.76 -33.93
N LYS A 25 31.49 15.66 -33.83
CA LYS A 25 32.86 15.53 -34.36
C LYS A 25 32.81 14.79 -35.70
N ASP A 26 33.45 15.38 -36.69
CA ASP A 26 33.69 14.80 -38.01
C ASP A 26 34.65 13.60 -37.94
N GLY A 27 34.26 12.54 -38.65
CA GLY A 27 35.11 11.93 -39.68
C GLY A 27 36.10 10.82 -39.26
N THR A 28 35.73 9.60 -39.67
CA THR A 28 36.56 8.46 -40.11
C THR A 28 37.43 7.75 -39.08
N ASP A 29 36.96 6.59 -38.60
CA ASP A 29 37.40 5.29 -39.12
C ASP A 29 36.50 4.18 -38.55
N SER A 30 36.37 3.12 -39.35
CA SER A 30 35.72 1.84 -39.09
C SER A 30 35.68 1.40 -37.64
N ASP A 31 34.48 1.15 -37.10
CA ASP A 31 34.13 0.05 -36.16
C ASP A 31 32.62 0.09 -35.85
N ASP A 32 31.77 0.25 -36.89
CA ASP A 32 30.31 0.08 -36.77
C ASP A 32 29.89 -1.41 -36.77
N GLU A 33 30.86 -2.31 -36.59
CA GLU A 33 30.60 -3.69 -36.20
C GLU A 33 30.53 -3.78 -34.67
N GLU A 34 29.29 -3.88 -34.20
CA GLU A 34 28.94 -4.81 -33.13
C GLU A 34 29.15 -4.36 -31.67
N LEU A 35 28.54 -3.22 -31.31
CA LEU A 35 27.90 -3.08 -29.99
C LEU A 35 26.47 -3.65 -29.99
N LYS A 36 26.25 -4.77 -30.70
CA LYS A 36 25.08 -5.60 -30.44
C LYS A 36 25.34 -6.24 -29.09
N LEU A 37 24.60 -5.79 -28.06
CA LEU A 37 24.55 -6.48 -26.78
C LEU A 37 24.40 -7.99 -27.05
N LYS A 38 25.30 -8.81 -26.48
CA LYS A 38 25.27 -10.25 -26.70
C LYS A 38 23.89 -10.79 -26.30
N GLU A 39 23.35 -11.71 -27.10
CA GLU A 39 22.06 -12.36 -26.82
C GLU A 39 22.10 -12.98 -25.41
N GLY A 40 21.31 -12.43 -24.46
CA GLY A 40 21.32 -12.83 -23.05
C GLY A 40 21.94 -11.81 -22.05
N GLU A 41 22.57 -10.74 -22.53
CA GLU A 41 23.08 -9.62 -21.71
C GLU A 41 22.10 -8.43 -21.64
N GLU A 42 20.91 -8.56 -22.23
CA GLU A 42 19.88 -7.52 -22.22
C GLU A 42 19.40 -7.22 -20.79
N GLU A 43 19.33 -5.94 -20.43
CA GLU A 43 18.84 -5.53 -19.12
C GLU A 43 17.34 -5.81 -18.96
N CYS A 44 16.95 -6.24 -17.76
CA CYS A 44 15.55 -6.49 -17.44
C CYS A 44 14.74 -5.20 -17.49
N SER A 45 13.81 -5.11 -18.43
CA SER A 45 12.96 -3.92 -18.63
C SER A 45 11.95 -3.65 -17.51
N ILE A 46 11.93 -4.45 -16.44
CA ILE A 46 11.12 -4.18 -15.24
C ILE A 46 11.93 -3.40 -14.20
N CYS A 47 13.22 -3.71 -14.03
CA CYS A 47 14.04 -3.11 -12.98
C CYS A 47 15.27 -2.36 -13.49
N PHE A 48 15.62 -2.49 -14.77
CA PHE A 48 16.76 -1.83 -15.43
C PHE A 48 18.08 -1.96 -14.67
N ALA A 49 18.28 -3.09 -13.99
CA ALA A 49 19.37 -3.26 -13.02
C ALA A 49 20.00 -4.66 -13.02
N ALA A 50 19.39 -5.62 -13.73
CA ALA A 50 19.87 -7.00 -13.78
C ALA A 50 19.54 -7.59 -15.14
N ALA A 51 20.37 -8.52 -15.64
CA ALA A 51 20.15 -9.17 -16.92
C ALA A 51 18.83 -9.97 -16.98
N ALA A 52 18.16 -9.90 -18.12
CA ALA A 52 16.86 -10.51 -18.40
C ALA A 52 16.98 -12.00 -18.73
N LYS A 53 17.45 -12.79 -17.76
CA LYS A 53 17.81 -14.21 -17.99
C LYS A 53 16.66 -15.21 -18.01
N ILE A 54 15.42 -14.79 -17.74
CA ILE A 54 14.24 -15.66 -17.63
C ILE A 54 13.18 -15.30 -18.67
N GLN A 55 12.79 -16.29 -19.47
CA GLN A 55 11.73 -16.17 -20.46
C GLN A 55 10.37 -16.62 -19.90
N LEU A 56 9.32 -15.82 -20.14
CA LEU A 56 7.94 -16.10 -19.73
C LEU A 56 7.18 -16.85 -20.85
N LYS A 57 6.67 -18.06 -20.55
CA LYS A 57 5.87 -18.85 -21.49
C LYS A 57 4.37 -18.56 -21.35
N PRO A 58 3.62 -18.50 -22.47
CA PRO A 58 4.05 -18.72 -23.85
C PRO A 58 4.55 -17.45 -24.58
N CYS A 59 4.43 -16.27 -23.96
CA CYS A 59 4.61 -14.98 -24.62
C CYS A 59 6.06 -14.55 -24.94
N LYS A 60 7.06 -15.36 -24.60
CA LYS A 60 8.49 -15.17 -24.86
C LYS A 60 9.16 -13.89 -24.31
N HIS A 61 8.45 -13.05 -23.56
CA HIS A 61 9.03 -11.86 -22.93
C HIS A 61 10.06 -12.21 -21.85
N LEU A 62 11.09 -11.37 -21.71
CA LEU A 62 12.23 -11.60 -20.83
C LEU A 62 12.15 -10.82 -19.52
N SER A 63 12.70 -11.38 -18.45
CA SER A 63 12.77 -10.77 -17.12
C SER A 63 13.94 -11.31 -16.31
N CYS A 64 14.41 -10.58 -15.30
CA CYS A 64 15.40 -11.10 -14.37
C CYS A 64 14.75 -11.99 -13.30
N LEU A 65 15.56 -12.87 -12.69
CA LEU A 65 15.11 -13.78 -11.63
C LEU A 65 14.44 -13.03 -10.46
N GLY A 66 15.02 -11.90 -10.03
CA GLY A 66 14.47 -11.09 -8.94
C GLY A 66 13.08 -10.50 -9.24
N CYS A 67 12.83 -10.07 -10.48
CA CYS A 67 11.52 -9.60 -10.90
C CYS A 67 10.50 -10.75 -10.97
N VAL A 68 10.91 -11.94 -11.44
CA VAL A 68 10.08 -13.14 -11.42
C VAL A 68 9.68 -13.52 -9.99
N HIS A 69 10.60 -13.45 -9.02
CA HIS A 69 10.29 -13.68 -7.61
C HIS A 69 9.25 -12.71 -7.06
N ARG A 70 9.39 -11.41 -7.34
CA ARG A 70 8.42 -10.40 -6.90
C ARG A 70 7.04 -10.61 -7.53
N LEU A 71 6.99 -10.94 -8.82
CA LEU A 71 5.74 -11.25 -9.54
C LEU A 71 5.02 -12.47 -8.94
N ARG A 72 5.79 -13.50 -8.57
CA ARG A 72 5.25 -14.70 -7.90
C ARG A 72 4.82 -14.41 -6.47
N ALA A 73 5.61 -13.65 -5.72
CA ALA A 73 5.31 -13.29 -4.33
C ALA A 73 3.97 -12.55 -4.19
N ALA A 74 3.66 -11.68 -5.16
CA ALA A 74 2.38 -10.98 -5.22
C ALA A 74 1.16 -11.91 -5.40
N ASN A 75 1.36 -13.15 -5.87
CA ASN A 75 0.29 -14.12 -6.13
C ASN A 75 0.21 -15.27 -5.10
N ILE A 76 1.02 -15.25 -4.03
CA ILE A 76 1.02 -16.30 -2.99
C ILE A 76 -0.38 -16.47 -2.34
N PHE A 77 -1.15 -15.39 -2.23
CA PHE A 77 -2.48 -15.41 -1.60
C PHE A 77 -3.63 -15.79 -2.54
N LYS A 78 -3.37 -15.93 -3.85
CA LYS A 78 -4.35 -16.36 -4.87
C LYS A 78 -3.67 -17.27 -5.89
N PRO A 79 -3.16 -18.44 -5.46
CA PRO A 79 -2.37 -19.33 -6.33
C PRO A 79 -3.14 -19.75 -7.58
N ASP A 80 -4.46 -19.87 -7.47
CA ASP A 80 -5.35 -20.32 -8.55
C ASP A 80 -5.58 -19.25 -9.64
N ALA A 81 -5.33 -17.98 -9.33
CA ALA A 81 -5.51 -16.87 -10.28
C ALA A 81 -4.42 -16.88 -11.37
N GLY A 82 -3.25 -17.46 -11.08
CA GLY A 82 -2.08 -17.42 -11.96
C GLY A 82 -1.50 -16.01 -12.14
N ILE A 83 -0.31 -15.94 -12.73
CA ILE A 83 0.43 -14.69 -12.90
C ILE A 83 0.22 -14.16 -14.31
N LYS A 84 0.00 -12.86 -14.47
CA LYS A 84 -0.05 -12.21 -15.80
C LYS A 84 1.31 -11.61 -16.16
N CYS A 85 1.70 -11.74 -17.41
CA CYS A 85 2.90 -11.13 -17.98
C CYS A 85 2.76 -9.59 -17.94
N PRO A 86 3.72 -8.84 -17.39
CA PRO A 86 3.67 -7.37 -17.33
C PRO A 86 3.65 -6.69 -18.71
N PHE A 87 4.16 -7.36 -19.74
CA PHE A 87 4.33 -6.81 -21.08
C PHE A 87 3.10 -7.00 -21.96
N CYS A 88 2.55 -8.21 -22.02
CA CYS A 88 1.41 -8.55 -22.90
C CYS A 88 0.14 -8.95 -22.15
N ARG A 89 0.17 -8.97 -20.81
CA ARG A 89 -0.95 -9.38 -19.92
C ARG A 89 -1.45 -10.82 -20.10
N GLN A 90 -0.83 -11.60 -20.99
CA GLN A 90 -1.10 -13.03 -21.11
C GLN A 90 -0.70 -13.76 -19.83
N PHE A 91 -1.43 -14.82 -19.48
CA PHE A 91 -1.10 -15.62 -18.33
C PHE A 91 0.18 -16.43 -18.55
N VAL A 92 1.03 -16.42 -17.53
CA VAL A 92 2.31 -17.11 -17.52
C VAL A 92 2.06 -18.57 -17.15
N GLY A 93 2.20 -19.45 -18.14
CA GLY A 93 2.12 -20.90 -17.98
C GLY A 93 3.45 -21.55 -17.59
N GLY A 94 4.56 -20.79 -17.65
CA GLY A 94 5.85 -21.25 -17.19
C GLY A 94 6.98 -20.25 -17.36
N TYR A 95 8.15 -20.61 -16.83
CA TYR A 95 9.39 -19.85 -16.80
C TYR A 95 10.53 -20.74 -17.31
N GLU A 96 11.33 -20.21 -18.22
CA GLU A 96 12.49 -20.89 -18.79
C GLU A 96 13.74 -20.02 -18.57
N ALA A 97 14.80 -20.60 -18.00
CA ALA A 97 16.08 -19.92 -17.87
C ALA A 97 16.83 -19.97 -19.21
N LEU A 98 17.40 -18.85 -19.62
CA LEU A 98 18.26 -18.76 -20.80
C LEU A 98 19.69 -19.24 -20.49
N GLU A 99 20.14 -19.21 -19.22
CA GLU A 99 21.48 -19.69 -18.81
C GLU A 99 21.53 -20.38 -17.43
N GLY A 100 22.62 -21.12 -17.18
CA GLY A 100 22.70 -22.28 -16.28
C GLY A 100 23.12 -22.07 -14.82
N ASP A 101 22.33 -21.32 -14.03
CA ASP A 101 22.48 -21.33 -12.57
C ASP A 101 21.62 -22.46 -11.93
N ALA A 102 22.25 -23.36 -11.17
CA ALA A 102 21.60 -24.52 -10.56
C ALA A 102 20.54 -24.12 -9.51
N GLU A 103 20.78 -23.03 -8.78
CA GLU A 103 19.85 -22.50 -7.79
C GLU A 103 18.63 -21.88 -8.46
N ALA A 104 18.86 -21.08 -9.51
CA ALA A 104 17.80 -20.53 -10.35
C ALA A 104 16.93 -21.64 -10.96
N LYS A 105 17.54 -22.73 -11.45
CA LYS A 105 16.81 -23.89 -11.98
C LYS A 105 15.91 -24.57 -10.94
N GLN A 106 16.31 -24.64 -9.68
CA GLN A 106 15.46 -25.19 -8.62
C GLN A 106 14.25 -24.30 -8.34
N LEU A 107 14.48 -22.98 -8.24
CA LEU A 107 13.42 -22.00 -8.02
C LEU A 107 12.42 -21.95 -9.18
N LEU A 108 12.91 -22.09 -10.41
CA LEU A 108 12.09 -22.14 -11.62
C LEU A 108 11.32 -23.47 -11.74
N ARG A 109 11.86 -24.60 -11.25
CA ARG A 109 11.10 -25.86 -11.17
C ARG A 109 9.87 -25.70 -10.27
N GLU A 110 10.04 -25.12 -9.09
CA GLU A 110 8.91 -24.83 -8.20
C GLU A 110 7.96 -23.79 -8.82
N ALA A 111 8.51 -22.77 -9.51
CA ALA A 111 7.72 -21.79 -10.27
C ALA A 111 6.83 -22.42 -11.33
N ASN A 112 7.38 -23.35 -12.09
CA ASN A 112 6.67 -24.07 -13.14
C ASN A 112 5.62 -25.02 -12.57
N LYS A 113 5.86 -25.63 -11.41
CA LYS A 113 4.84 -26.42 -10.71
C LYS A 113 3.63 -25.57 -10.33
N SER A 114 3.84 -24.40 -9.74
CA SER A 114 2.75 -23.47 -9.41
C SER A 114 2.04 -22.94 -10.66
N ALA A 115 2.77 -22.58 -11.71
CA ALA A 115 2.19 -22.06 -12.95
C ALA A 115 1.29 -23.12 -13.64
N ARG A 116 1.72 -24.39 -13.65
CA ARG A 116 0.94 -25.52 -14.16
C ARG A 116 -0.32 -25.77 -13.33
N ALA A 117 -0.21 -25.73 -12.00
CA ALA A 117 -1.38 -25.88 -11.11
C ALA A 117 -2.42 -24.77 -11.35
N ALA A 118 -1.97 -23.51 -11.47
CA ALA A 118 -2.84 -22.38 -11.79
C ALA A 118 -3.46 -22.48 -13.19
N THR A 119 -2.75 -23.08 -14.15
CA THR A 119 -3.26 -23.31 -15.51
C THR A 119 -4.34 -24.40 -15.47
N ALA A 120 -4.07 -25.51 -14.78
CA ALA A 120 -5.03 -26.62 -14.62
C ALA A 120 -6.29 -26.20 -13.86
N ALA A 121 -6.17 -25.38 -12.81
CA ALA A 121 -7.30 -24.84 -12.06
C ALA A 121 -8.24 -23.96 -12.90
N ARG A 122 -7.77 -23.51 -14.07
CA ARG A 122 -8.49 -22.63 -14.99
C ARG A 122 -8.98 -23.34 -16.24
N ASP A 123 -8.56 -24.59 -16.44
CA ASP A 123 -9.02 -25.43 -17.54
C ASP A 123 -10.43 -25.97 -17.20
N PRO A 124 -11.47 -25.70 -18.02
CA PRO A 124 -12.86 -26.03 -17.68
C PRO A 124 -13.19 -27.54 -17.70
N VAL A 125 -12.21 -28.45 -17.83
CA VAL A 125 -12.41 -29.89 -18.07
C VAL A 125 -12.11 -30.79 -16.84
N HIS A 126 -11.72 -30.25 -15.67
CA HIS A 126 -11.47 -31.12 -14.51
C HIS A 126 -11.93 -30.51 -13.16
N GLN A 127 -13.14 -30.87 -12.73
CA GLN A 127 -13.54 -30.81 -11.32
C GLN A 127 -13.11 -32.13 -10.64
N PRO A 128 -12.16 -32.15 -9.69
CA PRO A 128 -11.98 -33.33 -8.87
C PRO A 128 -13.08 -33.33 -7.79
N SER A 129 -13.94 -34.34 -7.86
CA SER A 129 -14.90 -34.70 -6.82
C SER A 129 -14.14 -35.05 -5.53
N GLN A 130 -14.37 -34.29 -4.46
CA GLN A 130 -13.93 -34.67 -3.12
C GLN A 130 -14.79 -35.86 -2.65
N GLN A 131 -14.31 -37.09 -2.84
CA GLN A 131 -14.81 -38.24 -2.12
C GLN A 131 -14.03 -38.39 -0.81
N GLN A 132 -14.72 -38.12 0.29
CA GLN A 132 -14.32 -38.54 1.63
C GLN A 132 -14.32 -40.08 1.69
N SER A 133 -13.18 -40.68 2.02
CA SER A 133 -13.13 -42.07 2.49
C SER A 133 -13.02 -42.08 4.02
N VAL A 134 -14.10 -42.53 4.65
CA VAL A 134 -14.11 -42.94 6.05
C VAL A 134 -13.46 -44.32 6.16
N ALA A 135 -12.43 -44.45 6.98
CA ALA A 135 -11.93 -45.74 7.42
C ALA A 135 -11.79 -45.73 8.95
N ASN A 136 -12.66 -46.51 9.58
CA ASN A 136 -12.65 -46.83 11.01
C ASN A 136 -11.37 -47.61 11.39
N ALA A 137 -10.78 -47.26 12.52
CA ALA A 137 -9.99 -48.19 13.33
C ALA A 137 -10.16 -47.86 14.81
N HIS A 138 -10.55 -48.87 15.59
CA HIS A 138 -10.73 -48.83 17.05
C HIS A 138 -9.39 -48.66 17.78
N ALA A 139 -9.40 -47.92 18.89
CA ALA A 139 -8.36 -47.97 19.94
C ALA A 139 -9.05 -47.97 21.33
N PRO A 140 -8.49 -48.65 22.36
CA PRO A 140 -9.10 -48.72 23.67
C PRO A 140 -8.74 -47.52 24.58
N GLU A 141 -9.48 -47.46 25.67
CA GLU A 141 -9.76 -46.32 26.54
C GLU A 141 -8.61 -45.83 27.45
N GLY A 142 -8.68 -44.53 27.78
CA GLY A 142 -8.38 -44.01 29.12
C GLY A 142 -7.06 -43.27 29.27
N VAL A 143 -7.08 -41.92 29.27
CA VAL A 143 -6.82 -41.05 30.44
C VAL A 143 -7.30 -39.63 30.06
N ALA A 144 -8.13 -39.04 30.92
CA ALA A 144 -8.72 -37.72 30.77
C ALA A 144 -7.66 -36.61 30.69
N ARG A 145 -7.73 -35.77 29.64
CA ARG A 145 -7.10 -34.45 29.62
C ARG A 145 -8.18 -33.42 29.30
N GLN A 146 -8.30 -32.43 30.19
CA GLN A 146 -9.25 -31.34 30.14
C GLN A 146 -9.45 -30.81 28.72
N GLN A 147 -10.72 -30.78 28.29
CA GLN A 147 -11.16 -30.22 27.03
C GLN A 147 -10.81 -28.72 27.00
N GLN A 148 -9.69 -28.39 26.36
CA GLN A 148 -9.49 -27.08 25.77
C GLN A 148 -10.25 -27.08 24.44
N SER A 149 -11.14 -26.10 24.30
CA SER A 149 -11.97 -25.84 23.13
C SER A 149 -11.18 -25.94 21.82
N PRO A 150 -11.81 -26.34 20.69
CA PRO A 150 -11.10 -26.57 19.43
C PRO A 150 -10.28 -25.35 19.05
N ASP A 151 -8.99 -25.61 18.91
CA ASP A 151 -7.92 -24.65 18.76
C ASP A 151 -8.06 -23.94 17.39
N VAL A 152 -8.69 -22.75 17.41
CA VAL A 152 -8.79 -21.90 16.22
C VAL A 152 -7.48 -21.12 16.06
N ASP A 153 -6.84 -21.27 14.89
CA ASP A 153 -5.71 -20.43 14.49
C ASP A 153 -6.10 -18.95 14.62
N TRP A 154 -5.21 -18.11 15.13
CA TRP A 154 -5.53 -16.73 15.48
C TRP A 154 -4.68 -15.73 14.71
N ASP A 155 -5.32 -14.68 14.21
CA ASP A 155 -4.61 -13.61 13.51
C ASP A 155 -4.07 -12.57 14.48
N CYS A 156 -2.80 -12.20 14.30
CA CYS A 156 -2.21 -11.14 15.08
C CYS A 156 -2.88 -9.80 14.78
N GLY A 157 -3.48 -9.19 15.79
CA GLY A 157 -4.04 -7.84 15.73
C GLY A 157 -3.02 -6.71 15.53
N TYR A 158 -1.77 -6.97 15.19
CA TYR A 158 -0.80 -5.90 14.90
C TYR A 158 -0.17 -6.08 13.53
N CYS A 159 0.33 -7.28 13.22
CA CYS A 159 1.00 -7.53 11.95
C CYS A 159 0.21 -8.47 11.03
N ARG A 160 -1.02 -8.82 11.40
CA ARG A 160 -1.94 -9.72 10.68
C ARG A 160 -1.33 -11.07 10.28
N ASN A 161 -0.34 -11.53 11.05
CA ASN A 161 0.22 -12.86 10.88
C ASN A 161 -0.75 -13.88 11.48
N THR A 162 -1.16 -14.88 10.70
CA THR A 162 -1.93 -16.02 11.22
C THR A 162 -1.01 -16.90 12.03
N ASN A 163 -1.34 -17.07 13.31
CA ASN A 163 -0.60 -17.88 14.26
C ASN A 163 -1.35 -19.18 14.50
N ARG A 164 -0.58 -20.26 14.68
CA ARG A 164 -1.13 -21.55 15.09
C ARG A 164 -1.83 -21.40 16.44
N ALA A 165 -2.96 -22.09 16.60
CA ALA A 165 -3.82 -21.98 17.78
C ALA A 165 -3.09 -22.13 19.14
N PHE A 166 -2.09 -23.02 19.20
CA PHE A 166 -1.24 -23.29 20.36
C PHE A 166 -0.29 -22.15 20.76
N ARG A 167 -0.07 -21.15 19.88
CA ARG A 167 0.84 -20.04 20.17
C ARG A 167 0.17 -19.02 21.08
N SER A 168 0.83 -18.67 22.18
CA SER A 168 0.47 -17.54 23.05
C SER A 168 0.93 -16.19 22.48
N GLU A 169 1.88 -16.19 21.55
CA GLU A 169 2.51 -15.00 20.97
C GLU A 169 2.65 -15.08 19.45
N CYS A 170 2.69 -13.93 18.79
CA CYS A 170 2.79 -13.84 17.35
C CYS A 170 4.14 -14.35 16.84
N ASN A 171 4.14 -15.30 15.91
CA ASN A 171 5.33 -15.87 15.27
C ASN A 171 6.13 -14.84 14.44
N LYS A 172 5.54 -13.69 14.12
CA LYS A 172 6.17 -12.64 13.32
C LYS A 172 6.62 -11.43 14.15
N CYS A 173 5.88 -11.06 15.19
CA CYS A 173 6.17 -9.83 15.96
C CYS A 173 6.26 -10.03 17.49
N GLY A 174 6.09 -11.25 18.00
CA GLY A 174 6.24 -11.59 19.42
C GLY A 174 5.11 -11.10 20.34
N ARG A 175 4.08 -10.40 19.83
CA ARG A 175 3.01 -9.85 20.67
C ARG A 175 2.02 -10.92 21.17
N PRO A 176 1.49 -10.80 22.40
CA PRO A 176 0.61 -11.80 22.99
C PRO A 176 -0.78 -11.85 22.32
N LYS A 177 -1.38 -13.05 22.31
CA LYS A 177 -2.72 -13.35 21.75
C LYS A 177 -3.83 -12.45 22.32
N ALA A 178 -3.67 -11.96 23.56
CA ALA A 178 -4.64 -11.08 24.23
C ALA A 178 -4.72 -9.65 23.64
N GLU A 179 -3.69 -9.17 22.93
CA GLU A 179 -3.74 -7.87 22.23
C GLU A 179 -4.57 -7.94 20.93
N ALA A 180 -4.98 -9.14 20.47
CA ALA A 180 -5.67 -9.35 19.20
C ALA A 180 -7.12 -8.82 19.10
N LYS A 181 -7.67 -8.19 20.16
CA LYS A 181 -8.97 -7.50 20.06
C LYS A 181 -8.89 -6.10 19.43
N ARG A 182 -7.69 -5.58 19.14
CA ARG A 182 -7.52 -4.32 18.39
C ARG A 182 -6.55 -4.57 17.24
N GLY A 183 -7.09 -5.04 16.12
CA GLY A 183 -6.40 -5.23 14.85
C GLY A 183 -6.15 -3.91 14.10
N PRO A 184 -5.10 -3.77 13.25
CA PRO A 184 -4.98 -2.61 12.38
C PRO A 184 -6.06 -2.77 11.32
N VAL A 185 -6.90 -1.78 11.16
CA VAL A 185 -8.07 -1.91 10.27
C VAL A 185 -7.67 -1.95 8.80
N GLN A 186 -8.32 -2.85 8.07
CA GLN A 186 -8.17 -2.98 6.63
C GLN A 186 -8.77 -1.73 5.99
N LEU A 187 -7.90 -0.78 5.60
CA LEU A 187 -8.34 0.43 4.92
C LEU A 187 -9.01 0.03 3.59
N PRO A 188 -10.14 0.67 3.24
CA PRO A 188 -10.74 0.46 1.94
C PRO A 188 -9.74 0.87 0.85
N ALA A 189 -9.68 0.11 -0.24
CA ALA A 189 -8.88 0.50 -1.41
C ALA A 189 -9.34 1.88 -1.88
N ALA A 190 -8.40 2.71 -2.34
CA ALA A 190 -8.67 4.02 -2.93
C ALA A 190 -9.54 3.87 -4.19
N THR A 191 -10.85 3.72 -4.02
CA THR A 191 -11.81 3.64 -5.11
C THR A 191 -12.16 5.05 -5.56
N SER A 192 -11.84 5.35 -6.81
CA SER A 192 -12.43 6.47 -7.55
C SER A 192 -13.90 6.14 -7.81
N GLY A 193 -14.81 6.77 -7.07
CA GLY A 193 -16.24 6.81 -7.41
C GLY A 193 -17.11 5.82 -6.63
N GLY A 194 -17.62 6.28 -5.49
CA GLY A 194 -18.70 5.62 -4.76
C GLY A 194 -18.79 6.08 -3.31
N HIS A 195 -19.72 6.99 -3.02
CA HIS A 195 -20.12 7.27 -1.64
C HIS A 195 -20.89 6.05 -1.10
N PRO A 196 -20.62 5.61 0.14
CA PRO A 196 -21.42 4.56 0.75
C PRO A 196 -22.84 5.09 0.97
N THR A 197 -23.77 4.65 0.12
CA THR A 197 -25.22 4.91 0.25
C THR A 197 -25.89 3.70 0.86
N ILE A 198 -26.51 3.86 2.03
CA ILE A 198 -27.43 2.87 2.59
C ILE A 198 -28.83 3.36 2.24
N GLY A 199 -29.54 2.64 1.36
CA GLY A 199 -30.90 3.02 0.93
C GLY A 199 -30.99 4.36 0.20
N GLY A 200 -29.93 4.79 -0.50
CA GLY A 200 -29.93 6.04 -1.28
C GLY A 200 -29.69 7.32 -0.49
N ARG A 201 -29.42 7.26 0.82
CA ARG A 201 -29.02 8.41 1.64
C ARG A 201 -27.53 8.35 2.00
N THR A 202 -26.86 9.51 1.97
CA THR A 202 -25.51 9.65 2.49
C THR A 202 -25.53 9.42 4.00
N VAL A 203 -24.61 8.58 4.50
CA VAL A 203 -24.54 8.28 5.94
C VAL A 203 -24.06 9.52 6.69
N ASP A 204 -24.83 9.97 7.69
CA ASP A 204 -24.44 11.09 8.57
C ASP A 204 -23.24 10.70 9.44
N LEU A 205 -22.25 11.59 9.53
CA LEU A 205 -20.99 11.36 10.25
C LEU A 205 -21.20 11.00 11.73
N MET A 206 -22.23 11.56 12.37
CA MET A 206 -22.49 11.29 13.79
C MET A 206 -23.12 9.93 14.01
N SER A 207 -23.81 9.38 13.01
CA SER A 207 -24.34 8.02 13.02
C SER A 207 -23.38 6.96 12.45
N ALA A 208 -22.34 7.38 11.73
CA ALA A 208 -21.41 6.49 11.06
C ALA A 208 -20.59 5.64 12.06
N ASN A 209 -20.38 4.36 11.73
CA ASN A 209 -19.47 3.49 12.46
C ASN A 209 -18.00 3.77 12.12
N HIS A 210 -17.05 3.19 12.86
CA HIS A 210 -15.62 3.50 12.67
C HIS A 210 -15.10 3.12 11.28
N ILE A 211 -15.63 2.08 10.63
CA ILE A 211 -15.24 1.68 9.26
C ILE A 211 -15.74 2.69 8.23
N GLN A 212 -16.96 3.19 8.40
CA GLN A 212 -17.51 4.25 7.54
C GLN A 212 -16.74 5.56 7.71
N ILE A 213 -16.40 5.93 8.96
CA ILE A 213 -15.56 7.09 9.24
C ILE A 213 -14.18 6.92 8.58
N LEU A 214 -13.59 5.74 8.68
CA LEU A 214 -12.33 5.43 8.02
C LEU A 214 -12.42 5.60 6.50
N GLN A 215 -13.50 5.11 5.90
CA GLN A 215 -13.77 5.29 4.48
C GLN A 215 -13.83 6.78 4.10
N PHE A 216 -14.48 7.62 4.90
CA PHE A 216 -14.59 9.05 4.62
C PHE A 216 -13.21 9.73 4.57
N VAL A 217 -12.31 9.36 5.48
CA VAL A 217 -10.96 9.94 5.58
C VAL A 217 -10.03 9.40 4.49
N THR A 218 -10.27 8.18 4.00
CA THR A 218 -9.49 7.57 2.91
C THR A 218 -9.97 7.95 1.50
N GLN A 219 -11.01 8.77 1.37
CA GLN A 219 -11.54 9.23 0.09
C GLN A 219 -11.22 10.70 -0.16
N LYS A 220 -10.88 11.04 -1.40
CA LYS A 220 -10.68 12.42 -1.81
C LYS A 220 -12.02 13.17 -1.74
N LEU A 221 -12.05 14.30 -1.02
CA LEU A 221 -13.19 15.23 -0.95
C LEU A 221 -14.51 14.54 -0.54
N HIS A 222 -14.49 13.76 0.55
CA HIS A 222 -15.71 13.12 1.01
C HIS A 222 -16.74 14.17 1.51
N PRO A 223 -17.97 14.22 0.96
CA PRO A 223 -18.94 15.28 1.26
C PRO A 223 -19.39 15.25 2.71
N GLY A 224 -19.49 14.06 3.32
CA GLY A 224 -19.80 13.95 4.76
C GLY A 224 -18.69 14.50 5.66
N LEU A 225 -17.42 14.40 5.22
CA LEU A 225 -16.28 14.92 5.96
C LEU A 225 -16.14 16.44 5.71
N ASN A 226 -16.28 16.89 4.46
CA ASN A 226 -16.28 18.31 4.10
C ASN A 226 -17.40 19.08 4.81
N ARG A 227 -18.60 18.50 4.90
CA ARG A 227 -19.70 19.06 5.68
C ARG A 227 -19.35 19.17 7.17
N ALA A 228 -18.69 18.18 7.73
CA ALA A 228 -18.25 18.23 9.12
C ALA A 228 -17.22 19.32 9.39
N PHE A 229 -16.28 19.51 8.47
CA PHE A 229 -15.34 20.64 8.47
C PHE A 229 -16.08 21.99 8.42
N GLN A 230 -17.07 22.11 7.54
CA GLN A 230 -17.89 23.32 7.44
C GLN A 230 -18.70 23.59 8.73
N GLU A 231 -19.35 22.57 9.28
CA GLU A 231 -20.14 22.66 10.53
C GLU A 231 -19.26 22.96 11.75
N ALA A 232 -17.98 22.57 11.71
CA ALA A 232 -17.00 22.89 12.76
C ALA A 232 -16.39 24.29 12.63
N GLY A 233 -16.77 25.07 11.61
CA GLY A 233 -16.19 26.39 11.35
C GLY A 233 -14.77 26.33 10.78
N THR A 234 -14.38 25.18 10.23
CA THR A 234 -13.07 24.93 9.61
C THR A 234 -13.26 24.41 8.16
N PRO A 235 -13.92 25.17 7.26
CA PRO A 235 -14.30 24.66 5.94
C PRO A 235 -13.10 24.22 5.11
N TYR A 236 -13.26 23.15 4.35
CA TYR A 236 -12.26 22.70 3.40
C TYR A 236 -12.26 23.63 2.18
N ASN A 237 -11.11 24.20 1.81
CA ASN A 237 -10.97 25.00 0.61
C ASN A 237 -10.33 24.17 -0.51
N ASP A 238 -11.07 23.96 -1.60
CA ASP A 238 -10.60 23.27 -2.80
C ASP A 238 -10.11 24.23 -3.90
N ILE A 239 -10.23 25.54 -3.67
CA ILE A 239 -9.87 26.60 -4.61
C ILE A 239 -8.44 27.08 -4.32
N GLY A 240 -7.46 26.55 -5.07
CA GLY A 240 -6.06 27.00 -5.01
C GLY A 240 -5.03 25.93 -5.38
N ALA A 241 -3.75 26.29 -5.27
CA ALA A 241 -2.63 25.38 -5.56
C ALA A 241 -2.47 24.24 -4.53
N GLN A 242 -3.02 24.40 -3.31
CA GLN A 242 -2.96 23.42 -2.22
C GLN A 242 -4.32 23.36 -1.51
N PRO A 243 -5.17 22.37 -1.82
CA PRO A 243 -6.43 22.13 -1.11
C PRO A 243 -6.15 21.78 0.35
N GLN A 244 -6.80 22.47 1.29
CA GLN A 244 -6.57 22.28 2.73
C GLN A 244 -7.75 22.78 3.56
N VAL A 245 -7.83 22.32 4.81
CA VAL A 245 -8.71 22.91 5.82
C VAL A 245 -8.38 24.39 6.00
N SER A 246 -9.41 25.23 5.94
CA SER A 246 -9.36 26.68 6.10
C SER A 246 -10.32 27.12 7.21
N GLY A 247 -10.29 28.39 7.62
CA GLY A 247 -11.11 28.92 8.71
C GLY A 247 -10.28 29.65 9.76
N ASP A 248 -10.95 30.28 10.72
CA ASP A 248 -10.30 31.06 11.78
C ASP A 248 -10.91 30.77 13.16
N THR A 249 -10.35 31.40 14.19
CA THR A 249 -10.84 31.22 15.56
C THR A 249 -12.25 31.76 15.76
N GLU A 250 -12.69 32.75 14.98
CA GLU A 250 -14.02 33.34 15.12
C GLU A 250 -15.09 32.44 14.52
N SER A 251 -14.86 31.87 13.34
CA SER A 251 -15.74 30.89 12.72
C SER A 251 -15.89 29.63 13.59
N ALA A 252 -14.78 29.16 14.18
CA ALA A 252 -14.79 28.03 15.11
C ALA A 252 -15.56 28.35 16.42
N VAL A 253 -15.36 29.54 17.01
CA VAL A 253 -16.13 29.96 18.21
C VAL A 253 -17.63 30.01 17.90
N LYS A 254 -18.03 30.55 16.75
CA LYS A 254 -19.44 30.56 16.33
C LYS A 254 -19.97 29.12 16.20
N ALA A 255 -19.19 28.22 15.62
CA ALA A 255 -19.55 26.81 15.49
C ALA A 255 -19.72 26.09 16.83
N PHE A 256 -19.04 26.52 17.89
CA PHE A 256 -19.17 25.91 19.23
C PHE A 256 -20.57 26.01 19.80
N SER A 257 -21.29 27.11 19.51
CA SER A 257 -22.68 27.30 19.94
C SER A 257 -23.62 26.22 19.40
N ASN A 258 -23.30 25.63 18.24
CA ASN A 258 -24.05 24.57 17.58
C ASN A 258 -23.39 23.19 17.74
N ASN A 259 -22.46 23.05 18.68
CA ASN A 259 -21.71 21.81 18.91
C ASN A 259 -20.91 21.33 17.68
N GLY A 260 -20.48 22.25 16.81
CA GLY A 260 -19.74 21.92 15.58
C GLY A 260 -18.44 21.14 15.83
N GLN A 261 -17.74 21.46 16.93
CA GLN A 261 -16.52 20.78 17.36
C GLN A 261 -16.70 19.27 17.60
N ALA A 262 -17.90 18.83 17.99
CA ALA A 262 -18.15 17.41 18.26
C ALA A 262 -18.04 16.55 17.00
N ARG A 263 -18.24 17.13 15.81
CA ARG A 263 -18.11 16.44 14.53
C ARG A 263 -16.68 15.98 14.30
N ILE A 264 -15.71 16.89 14.41
CA ILE A 264 -14.27 16.60 14.23
C ILE A 264 -13.75 15.69 15.35
N LEU A 265 -14.09 15.99 16.60
CA LEU A 265 -13.70 15.17 17.75
C LEU A 265 -14.21 13.73 17.62
N ARG A 266 -15.43 13.52 17.09
CA ARG A 266 -15.96 12.18 16.84
C ARG A 266 -15.09 11.41 15.84
N VAL A 267 -14.68 12.04 14.74
CA VAL A 267 -13.81 11.40 13.73
C VAL A 267 -12.52 10.96 14.39
N ILE A 268 -11.83 11.89 15.04
CA ILE A 268 -10.53 11.64 15.68
C ILE A 268 -10.65 10.54 16.72
N LYS A 269 -11.67 10.61 17.59
CA LYS A 269 -11.93 9.59 18.60
C LYS A 269 -12.14 8.22 17.97
N ALA A 270 -12.98 8.12 16.93
CA ALA A 270 -13.23 6.86 16.24
C ALA A 270 -11.95 6.29 15.59
N LEU A 271 -11.11 7.13 14.99
CA LEU A 271 -9.85 6.68 14.37
C LEU A 271 -8.82 6.22 15.42
N VAL A 272 -8.70 6.93 16.54
CA VAL A 272 -7.72 6.64 17.59
C VAL A 272 -8.14 5.40 18.40
N GLU A 273 -9.40 5.33 18.82
CA GLU A 273 -9.89 4.21 19.66
C GLU A 273 -9.89 2.87 18.92
N ASN A 274 -9.95 2.89 17.58
CA ASN A 274 -9.99 1.71 16.72
C ASN A 274 -8.67 1.49 15.95
N ASP A 275 -7.57 2.11 16.37
CA ASP A 275 -6.22 1.90 15.82
C ASP A 275 -6.14 2.06 14.28
N HIS A 276 -6.78 3.11 13.76
CA HIS A 276 -6.77 3.41 12.32
C HIS A 276 -5.58 4.28 11.90
N ILE A 277 -4.95 4.98 12.85
CA ILE A 277 -3.88 5.95 12.59
C ILE A 277 -2.68 5.34 11.83
N PRO A 278 -2.13 4.16 12.21
CA PRO A 278 -0.98 3.60 11.50
C PRO A 278 -1.27 3.31 10.03
N GLY A 279 -2.49 2.87 9.72
CA GLY A 279 -2.94 2.67 8.35
C GLY A 279 -3.02 3.99 7.59
N LEU A 280 -3.67 5.00 8.18
CA LEU A 280 -3.93 6.28 7.53
C LEU A 280 -2.65 7.00 7.10
N VAL A 281 -1.62 7.01 7.95
CA VAL A 281 -0.34 7.66 7.67
C VAL A 281 0.33 7.16 6.38
N THR A 282 0.12 5.89 6.03
CA THR A 282 0.73 5.27 4.84
C THR A 282 -0.22 5.20 3.64
N HIS A 283 -1.49 5.58 3.82
CA HIS A 283 -2.51 5.49 2.78
C HIS A 283 -2.47 6.72 1.87
N TRP A 284 -2.57 6.51 0.55
CA TRP A 284 -2.47 7.55 -0.47
C TRP A 284 -3.33 8.79 -0.20
N PHE A 285 -4.62 8.60 0.14
CA PHE A 285 -5.52 9.70 0.52
C PHE A 285 -5.64 9.88 2.03
N GLY A 286 -5.31 8.85 2.81
CA GLY A 286 -5.55 8.84 4.26
C GLY A 286 -4.58 9.75 5.00
N ASN A 287 -3.36 9.92 4.46
CA ASN A 287 -2.38 10.84 5.02
C ASN A 287 -2.86 12.31 4.94
N TYR A 288 -3.47 12.69 3.81
CA TYR A 288 -4.05 14.03 3.63
C TYR A 288 -5.26 14.24 4.55
N GLY A 289 -6.19 13.27 4.60
CA GLY A 289 -7.32 13.35 5.51
C GLY A 289 -6.91 13.41 7.00
N LEU A 290 -5.79 12.79 7.37
CA LEU A 290 -5.23 12.92 8.71
C LEU A 290 -4.64 14.31 8.96
N GLN A 291 -3.94 14.88 7.98
CA GLN A 291 -3.43 16.26 8.02
C GLN A 291 -4.58 17.26 8.21
N ASP A 292 -5.65 17.14 7.41
CA ASP A 292 -6.84 17.98 7.51
C ASP A 292 -7.47 17.95 8.91
N LEU A 293 -7.56 16.76 9.52
CA LEU A 293 -8.07 16.60 10.88
C LEU A 293 -7.16 17.25 11.93
N MET A 294 -5.83 17.21 11.74
CA MET A 294 -4.88 17.89 12.63
C MET A 294 -5.03 19.41 12.53
N ASP A 295 -5.14 19.95 11.31
CA ASP A 295 -5.29 21.39 11.07
C ASP A 295 -6.61 21.92 11.63
N ALA A 296 -7.71 21.22 11.38
CA ALA A 296 -9.01 21.54 11.99
C ALA A 296 -8.91 21.53 13.52
N SER A 297 -8.30 20.49 14.11
CA SER A 297 -8.15 20.38 15.57
C SER A 297 -7.31 21.51 16.16
N HIS A 298 -6.29 21.97 15.44
CA HIS A 298 -5.48 23.09 15.86
C HIS A 298 -6.31 24.38 15.93
N ILE A 299 -7.12 24.67 14.90
CA ILE A 299 -8.01 25.84 14.89
C ILE A 299 -9.02 25.77 16.05
N LEU A 300 -9.66 24.62 16.26
CA LEU A 300 -10.60 24.42 17.37
C LEU A 300 -9.92 24.63 18.73
N ARG A 301 -8.67 24.18 18.90
CA ARG A 301 -7.89 24.41 20.13
C ARG A 301 -7.60 25.89 20.36
N LEU A 302 -7.22 26.63 19.32
CA LEU A 302 -6.99 28.08 19.41
C LEU A 302 -8.28 28.83 19.77
N ALA A 303 -9.41 28.46 19.15
CA ALA A 303 -10.73 29.01 19.47
C ALA A 303 -11.13 28.74 20.93
N ALA A 304 -10.92 27.52 21.42
CA ALA A 304 -11.20 27.17 22.81
C ALA A 304 -10.31 27.96 23.79
N ASN A 305 -9.03 28.15 23.47
CA ASN A 305 -8.14 28.97 24.29
C ASN A 305 -8.61 30.43 24.35
N ARG A 306 -9.04 31.00 23.22
CA ARG A 306 -9.55 32.38 23.15
C ARG A 306 -10.75 32.57 24.09
N LEU A 307 -11.70 31.63 24.10
CA LEU A 307 -12.85 31.67 25.00
C LEU A 307 -12.49 31.51 26.47
N ARG A 308 -11.37 30.86 26.80
CA ARG A 308 -10.89 30.73 28.19
C ARG A 308 -10.20 31.99 28.70
N THR A 309 -9.68 32.82 27.80
CA THR A 309 -8.93 34.04 28.13
C THR A 309 -9.77 35.32 28.08
N GLN A 310 -11.01 35.22 27.63
CA GLN A 310 -12.01 36.29 27.62
C GLN A 310 -12.90 36.17 28.86
#